data_AF-A0A1V1WS52-F1
#
_entry.id   AF-A0A1V1WS52-F1
#
_cell.length_a   1.000
_cell.length_b   1.000
_cell.length_c   1.000
_cell.angle_alpha   90.00
_cell.angle_beta   90.00
_cell.angle_gamma   90.00
#
_symmetry.space_group_name_H-M   'P 1'
#
loop_
_entity.id
_entity.type
_entity.pdbx_description
1 polymer ?
#
loop_
_entity_poly.entity_id
_entity_poly.type
_entity_poly.pdbx_seq_one_letter_code
_entity_poly.pdbx_strand_id
1 'polypeptide(L)'
;MITNFFVVIRILMGFALTLVGFQKLIEPYQNFLYAVQSYELFGPSLEQVIARVMPWCEVFLGVFLVLGLWLNWILRAYVVLFATFVIVVSQAMLRGLPIENCGCFGESLSFSLPTMLIADCLLLVVAVILLYRIHQTRVYSLDKYFLEK
;
A
#
# COMPACT_ATOMS: atom_id res chain seq x y z
N MET A 1 -24.32 -19.19 -2.81
CA MET A 1 -23.71 -17.86 -2.92
C MET A 1 -22.78 -17.66 -1.73
N ILE A 2 -21.66 -18.39 -1.69
CA ILE A 2 -20.67 -18.24 -0.61
C ILE A 2 -19.63 -17.26 -1.18
N THR A 3 -19.81 -15.99 -0.88
CA THR A 3 -18.79 -14.97 -1.17
C THR A 3 -17.54 -15.38 -0.40
N ASN A 4 -16.51 -15.83 -1.12
CA ASN A 4 -15.24 -16.23 -0.49
C ASN A 4 -14.71 -15.06 0.32
N PHE A 5 -14.59 -15.23 1.63
CA PHE A 5 -14.07 -14.24 2.57
C PHE A 5 -12.78 -13.56 2.07
N PHE A 6 -11.89 -14.33 1.45
CA PHE A 6 -10.64 -13.86 0.85
C PHE A 6 -10.83 -12.87 -0.32
N VAL A 7 -11.90 -13.03 -1.11
CA VAL A 7 -12.21 -12.12 -2.23
C VAL A 7 -12.67 -10.76 -1.69
N VAL A 8 -13.47 -10.76 -0.63
CA VAL A 8 -13.91 -9.53 0.04
C VAL A 8 -12.71 -8.78 0.60
N ILE A 9 -11.83 -9.48 1.33
CA ILE A 9 -10.60 -8.87 1.88
C ILE A 9 -9.74 -8.29 0.76
N ARG A 10 -9.50 -9.05 -0.31
CA ARG A 10 -8.73 -8.59 -1.48
C ARG A 10 -9.29 -7.28 -2.05
N ILE A 11 -10.61 -7.22 -2.27
CA ILE A 11 -11.27 -6.03 -2.81
C ILE A 11 -11.15 -4.85 -1.83
N LEU A 12 -11.38 -5.08 -0.54
CA LEU A 12 -11.26 -4.03 0.47
C LEU A 12 -9.83 -3.46 0.56
N MET A 13 -8.82 -4.33 0.58
CA MET A 13 -7.41 -3.91 0.60
C MET A 13 -7.03 -3.14 -0.67
N GLY A 14 -7.42 -3.64 -1.84
CA GLY A 14 -7.14 -2.96 -3.11
C GLY A 14 -7.83 -1.61 -3.21
N PHE A 15 -9.09 -1.53 -2.75
CA PHE A 15 -9.86 -0.28 -2.72
C PHE A 15 -9.23 0.73 -1.75
N ALA A 16 -8.88 0.32 -0.54
CA ALA A 16 -8.22 1.17 0.45
C ALA A 16 -6.89 1.73 -0.09
N LEU A 17 -6.03 0.87 -0.67
CA LEU A 17 -4.75 1.31 -1.25
C LEU A 17 -4.97 2.29 -2.42
N THR A 18 -5.97 2.05 -3.26
CA THR A 18 -6.31 2.94 -4.38
C THR A 18 -6.74 4.31 -3.87
N LEU A 19 -7.63 4.36 -2.87
CA LEU A 19 -8.12 5.63 -2.32
C LEU A 19 -6.98 6.44 -1.70
N VAL A 20 -6.11 5.79 -0.92
CA VAL A 20 -4.96 6.44 -0.29
C VAL A 20 -3.99 6.98 -1.34
N GLY A 21 -3.62 6.16 -2.33
CA GLY A 21 -2.72 6.60 -3.41
C GLY A 21 -3.34 7.71 -4.26
N PHE A 22 -4.65 7.66 -4.50
CA PHE A 22 -5.35 8.69 -5.26
C PHE A 22 -5.43 10.01 -4.49
N GLN A 23 -5.63 9.96 -3.17
CA GLN A 23 -5.58 11.15 -2.33
C GLN A 23 -4.21 11.84 -2.41
N LYS A 24 -3.12 11.07 -2.37
CA LYS A 24 -1.75 11.59 -2.56
C LYS A 24 -1.50 12.21 -3.94
N LEU A 25 -2.29 11.85 -4.95
CA LEU A 25 -2.21 12.44 -6.29
C LEU A 25 -3.00 13.75 -6.41
N ILE A 26 -4.08 13.90 -5.66
CA ILE A 26 -4.92 15.12 -5.67
C ILE A 26 -4.30 16.20 -4.80
N GLU A 27 -3.76 15.82 -3.64
CA GLU A 27 -3.10 16.76 -2.74
C GLU A 27 -1.83 17.34 -3.39
N PRO A 28 -1.42 18.56 -3.00
CA PRO A 28 -0.18 19.14 -3.48
C PRO A 28 0.99 18.18 -3.28
N TYR A 29 1.74 17.92 -4.36
CA TYR A 29 2.91 17.04 -4.36
C TYR A 29 3.88 17.34 -3.20
N GLN A 30 3.99 18.62 -2.83
CA GLN A 30 4.82 19.08 -1.71
C GLN A 30 4.46 18.38 -0.39
N ASN A 31 3.18 18.10 -0.12
CA ASN A 31 2.73 17.49 1.14
C ASN A 31 3.34 16.09 1.32
N PHE A 32 3.26 15.26 0.28
CA PHE A 32 3.85 13.93 0.32
C PHE A 32 5.38 13.96 0.26
N LEU A 33 5.97 14.93 -0.46
CA LEU A 33 7.43 15.13 -0.44
C LEU A 33 7.95 15.47 0.96
N TYR A 34 7.29 16.37 1.69
CA TYR A 34 7.65 16.71 3.07
C TYR A 34 7.54 15.50 3.99
N ALA A 35 6.51 14.66 3.80
CA ALA A 35 6.39 13.41 4.53
C ALA A 35 7.58 12.47 4.25
N VAL A 36 7.95 12.27 2.98
CA VAL A 36 9.11 11.44 2.60
C VAL A 36 10.41 12.00 3.19
N GLN A 37 10.60 13.32 3.16
CA GLN A 37 11.75 14.03 3.73
C GLN A 37 11.88 13.85 5.24
N SER A 38 10.74 13.82 5.95
CA SER A 38 10.72 13.66 7.40
C SER A 38 11.29 12.33 7.90
N TYR A 39 11.41 11.32 7.02
CA TYR A 39 12.04 10.04 7.36
C TYR A 39 13.57 10.09 7.34
N GLU A 40 14.18 11.14 6.78
CA GLU A 40 15.65 11.33 6.73
C GLU A 40 16.42 10.08 6.28
N LEU A 41 15.88 9.37 5.29
CA LEU A 41 16.40 8.08 4.85
C LEU A 41 17.03 8.14 3.45
N PHE A 42 16.58 9.05 2.60
CA PHE A 42 17.02 9.17 1.21
C PHE A 42 17.68 10.54 0.95
N GLY A 43 18.37 10.68 -0.18
CA GLY A 43 18.90 11.99 -0.63
C GLY A 43 17.86 12.79 -1.43
N PRO A 44 18.04 14.12 -1.60
CA PRO A 44 17.02 15.01 -2.16
C PRO A 44 16.48 14.59 -3.53
N SER A 45 17.34 14.06 -4.41
CA SER A 45 16.93 13.59 -5.74
C SER A 45 16.05 12.34 -5.67
N LEU A 46 16.35 11.41 -4.75
CA LEU A 46 15.59 10.18 -4.58
C LEU A 46 14.23 10.45 -3.93
N GLU A 47 14.18 11.33 -2.93
CA GLU A 47 12.94 11.74 -2.28
C GLU A 47 11.93 12.29 -3.28
N GLN A 48 12.39 13.13 -4.22
CA GLN A 48 11.52 13.68 -5.26
C GLN A 48 10.97 12.62 -6.21
N VAL A 49 11.81 11.64 -6.57
CA VAL A 49 11.39 10.52 -7.44
C VAL A 49 10.39 9.64 -6.70
N ILE A 50 10.65 9.29 -5.44
CA ILE A 50 9.76 8.49 -4.60
C ILE A 50 8.42 9.21 -4.43
N ALA A 51 8.44 10.49 -4.04
CA ALA A 51 7.23 11.27 -3.83
C ALA A 51 6.36 11.36 -5.09
N ARG A 52 6.98 11.34 -6.28
CA ARG A 52 6.27 11.38 -7.55
C ARG A 52 5.75 10.02 -7.99
N VAL A 53 6.55 8.97 -7.86
CA VAL A 53 6.26 7.64 -8.44
C VAL A 53 5.38 6.81 -7.50
N MET A 54 5.60 6.91 -6.19
CA MET A 54 4.95 6.03 -5.21
C MET A 54 3.41 6.11 -5.25
N PRO A 55 2.78 7.29 -5.32
CA PRO A 55 1.31 7.36 -5.37
C PRO A 55 0.73 6.63 -6.59
N TRP A 56 1.40 6.71 -7.75
CA TRP A 56 0.99 5.94 -8.94
C TRP A 56 1.11 4.44 -8.70
N CYS A 57 2.20 3.98 -8.10
CA CYS A 57 2.37 2.56 -7.76
C CYS A 57 1.24 2.07 -6.84
N GLU A 58 0.86 2.84 -5.82
CA GLU A 58 -0.24 2.50 -4.92
C GLU A 58 -1.58 2.37 -5.67
N VAL A 59 -1.90 3.35 -6.53
CA VAL A 59 -3.14 3.34 -7.33
C VAL A 59 -3.16 2.14 -8.29
N PHE A 60 -2.09 1.89 -9.04
CA PHE A 60 -2.05 0.78 -9.99
C PHE A 60 -2.15 -0.58 -9.28
N LEU A 61 -1.40 -0.77 -8.19
CA LEU A 61 -1.46 -2.00 -7.40
C LEU A 61 -2.85 -2.20 -6.79
N GLY A 62 -3.47 -1.14 -6.25
CA GLY A 62 -4.80 -1.18 -5.68
C GLY A 62 -5.86 -1.56 -6.72
N VAL A 63 -5.88 -0.90 -7.88
CA VAL A 63 -6.83 -1.17 -8.96
C VAL A 63 -6.67 -2.61 -9.48
N PHE A 64 -5.43 -3.06 -9.72
CA PHE A 64 -5.20 -4.42 -10.22
C PHE A 64 -5.55 -5.47 -9.16
N LEU A 65 -5.36 -5.16 -7.87
CA LEU A 65 -5.78 -6.04 -6.79
C LEU A 65 -7.30 -6.14 -6.68
N VAL A 66 -8.07 -5.06 -6.92
CA VAL A 66 -9.54 -5.08 -6.99
C VAL A 66 -10.02 -5.89 -8.20
N LEU A 67 -9.50 -5.58 -9.39
CA LEU A 67 -9.86 -6.26 -10.64
C LEU A 67 -9.42 -7.73 -10.66
N GLY A 68 -8.39 -8.07 -9.90
CA GLY A 68 -7.83 -9.41 -9.87
C GLY A 68 -7.05 -9.73 -11.14
N LEU A 69 -6.26 -8.76 -11.59
CA LEU A 69 -5.36 -8.87 -12.74
C LEU A 69 -3.93 -9.10 -12.25
N TRP A 70 -3.24 -10.04 -12.89
CA TRP A 70 -1.95 -10.60 -12.50
C TRP A 70 -1.79 -10.82 -10.99
N LEU A 71 -2.79 -11.44 -10.35
CA LEU A 71 -2.91 -11.48 -8.89
C LEU A 71 -1.65 -11.94 -8.15
N ASN A 72 -0.96 -12.94 -8.69
CA ASN A 72 0.26 -13.46 -8.09
C ASN A 72 1.36 -12.40 -8.01
N TRP A 73 1.53 -11.63 -9.09
CA TRP A 73 2.54 -10.58 -9.16
C TRP A 73 2.15 -9.37 -8.34
N ILE A 74 0.87 -9.00 -8.39
CA ILE A 74 0.35 -7.84 -7.65
C ILE A 74 0.38 -8.09 -6.14
N LEU A 75 0.00 -9.27 -5.66
CA LEU A 75 0.13 -9.60 -4.23
C LEU A 75 1.59 -9.62 -3.76
N ARG A 76 2.53 -10.11 -4.58
CA ARG A 76 3.96 -10.04 -4.26
C ARG A 76 4.45 -8.59 -4.17
N ALA A 77 4.07 -7.75 -5.14
CA ALA A 77 4.41 -6.34 -5.13
C ALA A 77 3.78 -5.61 -3.92
N TYR A 78 2.54 -5.95 -3.57
CA TYR A 78 1.85 -5.43 -2.38
C TYR A 78 2.59 -5.82 -1.09
N VAL A 79 3.06 -7.08 -0.96
CA VAL A 79 3.86 -7.52 0.18
C VAL A 79 5.17 -6.74 0.28
N VAL A 80 5.89 -6.57 -0.84
CA VAL A 80 7.15 -5.80 -0.86
C VAL A 80 6.91 -4.33 -0.49
N LEU A 81 5.84 -3.73 -1.02
CA LEU A 81 5.42 -2.37 -0.71
C LEU A 81 5.19 -2.17 0.79
N PHE A 82 4.33 -3.00 1.40
CA PHE A 82 4.02 -2.87 2.83
C PHE A 82 5.20 -3.25 3.72
N ALA A 83 6.04 -4.22 3.33
CA ALA A 83 7.28 -4.50 4.05
C ALA A 83 8.22 -3.28 4.05
N THR A 84 8.29 -2.55 2.93
CA THR A 84 9.08 -1.31 2.82
C THR A 84 8.54 -0.24 3.75
N PHE A 85 7.21 -0.04 3.80
CA PHE A 85 6.59 0.90 4.75
C PHE A 85 6.86 0.55 6.20
N VAL A 86 6.68 -0.72 6.59
CA VAL A 86 7.00 -1.20 7.93
C VAL A 86 8.46 -0.87 8.29
N ILE A 87 9.41 -1.12 7.39
CA ILE A 87 10.83 -0.83 7.63
C ILE A 87 11.09 0.66 7.81
N VAL A 88 10.56 1.50 6.91
CA VAL A 88 10.76 2.95 6.93
C VAL A 88 10.16 3.58 8.19
N VAL A 89 8.93 3.20 8.55
CA VAL A 89 8.24 3.68 9.77
C VAL A 89 8.96 3.18 11.04
N SER A 90 9.33 1.89 11.08
CA SER A 90 10.05 1.33 12.23
C SER A 90 11.38 2.04 12.46
N GLN A 91 12.13 2.34 11.39
CA GLN A 91 13.38 3.07 11.49
C GLN A 91 13.18 4.48 12.04
N ALA A 92 12.16 5.21 11.60
CA ALA A 92 11.88 6.55 12.11
C ALA A 92 11.53 6.54 13.60
N MET A 93 10.74 5.55 14.03
CA MET A 93 10.42 5.36 15.46
C MET A 93 11.67 5.05 16.30
N LEU A 94 12.59 4.21 15.81
CA LEU A 94 13.83 3.89 16.50
C LEU A 94 14.77 5.09 16.63
N ARG A 95 14.75 6.03 15.67
CA ARG A 95 15.50 7.29 15.74
C ARG A 95 14.81 8.39 16.53
N GLY A 96 13.55 8.19 16.95
CA GLY A 96 12.78 9.18 17.68
C GLY A 96 12.48 10.45 16.87
N LEU A 97 12.34 10.33 15.54
CA LEU A 97 12.05 11.48 14.68
C LEU A 97 10.67 12.06 15.05
N PRO A 98 10.53 13.38 15.23
CA PRO A 98 9.28 14.03 15.59
C PRO A 98 8.35 14.15 14.37
N ILE A 99 7.94 13.01 13.81
CA ILE A 99 7.01 12.96 12.68
C ILE A 99 5.59 13.04 13.24
N GLU A 100 5.08 14.26 13.38
CA GLU A 100 3.73 14.50 13.91
C GLU A 100 2.64 14.14 12.89
N ASN A 101 2.93 14.27 11.59
CA ASN A 101 2.00 13.97 10.49
C ASN A 101 2.73 13.19 9.40
N CYS A 102 2.50 11.89 9.32
CA CYS A 102 3.15 11.00 8.35
C CYS A 102 2.73 11.24 6.88
N GLY A 103 1.81 12.18 6.60
CA GLY A 103 1.30 12.49 5.25
C GLY A 103 0.70 11.31 4.48
N CYS A 104 0.64 10.12 5.07
CA CYS A 104 0.36 8.88 4.36
C CYS A 104 -1.14 8.67 4.10
N PHE A 105 -2.02 9.39 4.81
CA PHE A 105 -3.49 9.31 4.68
C PHE A 105 -4.13 10.67 4.33
N GLY A 106 -3.32 11.65 3.91
CA GLY A 106 -3.74 13.05 3.73
C GLY A 106 -4.25 13.72 5.01
N GLU A 107 -4.61 15.00 4.95
CA GLU A 107 -4.98 15.80 6.13
C GLU A 107 -6.22 15.29 6.90
N SER A 108 -6.94 14.30 6.35
CA SER A 108 -8.23 13.83 6.87
C SER A 108 -8.12 12.84 8.05
N LEU A 109 -6.98 12.16 8.21
CA LEU A 109 -6.80 11.08 9.18
C LEU A 109 -5.40 11.16 9.84
N SER A 110 -5.29 11.94 10.92
CA SER A 110 -4.08 12.02 11.74
C SER A 110 -3.98 10.81 12.68
N PHE A 111 -3.46 9.69 12.15
CA PHE A 111 -3.13 8.53 12.98
C PHE A 111 -1.75 8.68 13.62
N SER A 112 -1.61 8.20 14.86
CA SER A 112 -0.31 8.13 15.52
C SER A 112 0.63 7.15 14.79
N LEU A 113 1.95 7.44 14.80
CA LEU A 113 2.99 6.58 14.21
C LEU A 113 2.84 5.09 14.61
N PRO A 114 2.60 4.73 15.90
CA PRO A 114 2.39 3.33 16.28
C PRO A 114 1.15 2.70 15.63
N THR A 115 0.04 3.44 15.51
CA THR A 115 -1.17 2.95 14.86
C THR A 115 -0.94 2.63 13.39
N MET A 116 -0.18 3.49 12.71
CA MET A 116 0.20 3.27 11.31
C MET A 116 1.06 2.02 11.16
N LEU A 117 2.08 1.86 12.01
CA LEU A 117 2.92 0.67 11.99
C LEU A 117 2.12 -0.63 12.22
N ILE A 118 1.13 -0.60 13.13
CA ILE A 118 0.24 -1.73 13.38
C ILE A 118 -0.61 -2.03 12.14
N ALA A 119 -1.17 -0.99 11.49
CA ALA A 119 -1.97 -1.15 10.28
C ALA A 119 -1.13 -1.72 9.12
N ASP A 120 0.10 -1.23 8.93
CA ASP A 120 1.01 -1.73 7.90
C ASP A 120 1.41 -3.18 8.16
N CYS A 121 1.72 -3.55 9.42
CA CYS A 121 1.98 -4.92 9.82
C CYS A 121 0.76 -5.83 9.57
N LEU A 122 -0.44 -5.38 9.92
CA LEU A 122 -1.68 -6.12 9.72
C LEU A 122 -1.92 -6.37 8.22
N LEU A 123 -1.83 -5.32 7.40
CA LEU A 123 -2.00 -5.40 5.95
C LEU A 123 -0.94 -6.29 5.30
N LEU A 124 0.30 -6.25 5.78
CA LEU A 124 1.38 -7.13 5.34
C LEU A 124 1.07 -8.59 5.65
N VAL A 125 0.68 -8.91 6.89
CA VAL A 125 0.33 -10.28 7.30
C VAL A 125 -0.84 -10.81 6.49
N VAL A 126 -1.89 -10.00 6.32
CA VAL A 126 -3.07 -10.38 5.52
C VAL A 126 -2.68 -10.59 4.05
N ALA A 127 -1.85 -9.73 3.46
CA ALA A 127 -1.36 -9.90 2.08
C ALA A 127 -0.57 -11.20 1.91
N VAL A 128 0.29 -11.54 2.88
CA VAL A 128 1.02 -12.80 2.89
C VAL A 128 0.08 -14.00 2.99
N ILE A 129 -0.97 -13.93 3.84
CA ILE A 129 -2.01 -14.98 3.92
C ILE A 129 -2.74 -15.13 2.59
N LEU A 130 -3.13 -14.04 1.93
CA LEU A 130 -3.76 -14.07 0.61
C LEU A 130 -2.86 -14.69 -0.46
N LEU A 131 -1.55 -14.45 -0.37
CA LEU A 131 -0.54 -15.02 -1.26
C LEU A 131 -0.35 -16.53 -1.00
N TYR A 132 -0.33 -16.98 0.24
CA TYR A 132 -0.30 -18.43 0.56
C TYR A 132 -1.60 -19.15 0.19
N ARG A 133 -2.75 -18.47 0.30
CA ARG A 133 -4.07 -19.00 -0.05
C ARG A 133 -4.51 -18.58 -1.46
N ILE A 134 -3.57 -18.47 -2.39
CA ILE A 134 -3.81 -17.90 -3.73
C ILE A 134 -4.94 -18.57 -4.51
N HIS A 135 -5.14 -19.88 -4.33
CA HIS A 135 -6.23 -20.63 -4.97
C HIS A 135 -7.61 -20.10 -4.57
N GLN A 136 -7.79 -19.69 -3.31
CA GLN A 136 -9.05 -19.11 -2.83
C GLN A 136 -9.18 -17.63 -3.20
N THR A 137 -8.06 -16.90 -3.24
CA THR A 137 -8.00 -15.49 -3.62
C THR A 137 -8.30 -15.27 -5.11
N ARG A 138 -7.93 -16.22 -5.97
CA ARG A 138 -8.18 -16.21 -7.44
C ARG A 138 -9.63 -16.52 -7.83
N VAL A 139 -10.50 -16.86 -6.88
CA VAL A 139 -11.91 -17.10 -7.20
C VAL A 139 -12.53 -15.76 -7.62
N TYR A 140 -13.12 -15.69 -8.82
CA TYR A 140 -13.62 -14.47 -9.48
C TYR A 140 -12.56 -13.45 -9.95
N SER A 141 -11.29 -13.84 -10.09
CA SER A 141 -10.28 -12.96 -10.67
C SER A 141 -10.36 -12.90 -12.20
N LEU A 142 -10.19 -11.71 -12.77
CA LEU A 142 -10.09 -11.51 -14.22
C LEU A 142 -8.87 -12.19 -14.85
N ASP A 143 -7.87 -12.60 -14.05
CA ASP A 143 -6.75 -13.46 -14.47
C ASP A 143 -7.16 -14.61 -15.38
N LYS A 144 -8.30 -15.26 -15.11
CA LYS A 144 -8.77 -16.39 -15.91
C LYS A 144 -9.05 -16.01 -17.36
N TYR A 145 -9.58 -14.80 -17.60
CA TYR A 145 -9.95 -14.37 -18.94
C TYR A 145 -8.74 -13.94 -19.79
N PHE A 146 -7.69 -13.42 -19.14
CA PHE A 146 -6.50 -12.91 -19.83
C PHE A 146 -5.37 -13.94 -19.96
N LEU A 147 -5.30 -14.96 -19.09
CA LEU A 147 -4.21 -15.96 -19.10
C LEU A 147 -4.60 -17.32 -19.73
N GLU A 148 -5.88 -17.56 -20.04
CA GLU A 148 -6.35 -18.79 -20.72
C GLU A 148 -6.51 -18.62 -22.24
N LYS A 149 -5.98 -17.54 -22.83
CA LYS A 149 -5.81 -17.35 -24.28
C LYS A 149 -4.34 -17.36 -24.65
#